data_AF-A0A842MSA7-F1
#
_entry.id   AF-A0A842MSA7-F1
#
_cell.length_a   1.000
_cell.length_b   1.000
_cell.length_c   1.000
_cell.angle_alpha   90.00
_cell.angle_beta   90.00
_cell.angle_gamma   90.00
#
_symmetry.space_group_name_H-M   'P 1'
#
loop_
_entity.id
_entity.type
_entity.pdbx_description
1 polymer ?
#
loop_
_entity_poly.entity_id
_entity_poly.type
_entity_poly.pdbx_seq_one_letter_code
_entity_poly.pdbx_strand_id
1 'polypeptide(L)'
;MDEERVTLPKFREDCLLTKGIDVRDLVGIRKEALLYVQPCTSERGKLMADIELTREIDSRFLDAEKLCSLLRVHRHRFADLRCSEALGVAKLRWGGRDISIFRNGKIKIQQAMDREEILRVANAVSRLIWAAAVCGVCGEPVINCASGNCGKCRLPEETAVDVSGILGSELLRQGHAELEGLAEQAPPDYESRLQRARFLALHFTMETPRKEDAVLGLLLLAKVDQVEAELKNR
;
A
#
# COMPACT_ATOMS: atom_id res chain seq x y z
N MET A 1 28.46 -0.19 -16.32
CA MET A 1 27.31 -0.45 -15.41
C MET A 1 26.31 0.63 -15.77
N ASP A 2 25.28 0.28 -16.54
CA ASP A 2 24.27 1.27 -16.89
C ASP A 2 23.49 1.65 -15.63
N GLU A 3 23.45 2.95 -15.35
CA GLU A 3 22.62 3.52 -14.29
C GLU A 3 21.15 3.31 -14.66
N GLU A 4 20.47 2.44 -13.92
CA GLU A 4 19.06 2.13 -14.16
C GLU A 4 18.20 3.27 -13.62
N ARG A 5 18.04 4.32 -14.43
CA ARG A 5 17.24 5.50 -14.10
C ARG A 5 15.81 5.34 -14.64
N VAL A 6 14.82 5.48 -13.77
CA VAL A 6 13.39 5.52 -14.13
C VAL A 6 12.88 6.94 -14.04
N THR A 7 12.17 7.39 -15.06
CA THR A 7 11.53 8.72 -15.07
C THR A 7 10.16 8.64 -14.42
N LEU A 8 9.91 9.47 -13.42
CA LEU A 8 8.67 9.49 -12.65
C LEU A 8 8.00 10.86 -12.71
N PRO A 9 6.67 10.93 -12.77
CA PRO A 9 5.96 12.19 -12.61
C PRO A 9 6.19 12.76 -11.22
N LYS A 10 6.29 14.09 -11.14
CA LYS A 10 6.22 14.80 -9.86
C LYS A 10 4.77 14.94 -9.41
N PHE A 11 4.59 15.02 -8.11
CA PHE A 11 3.30 15.23 -7.47
C PHE A 11 3.39 16.38 -6.48
N ARG A 12 2.25 17.01 -6.19
CA ARG A 12 2.18 18.06 -5.17
C ARG A 12 2.70 17.56 -3.83
N GLU A 13 3.45 18.39 -3.11
CA GLU A 13 3.99 18.05 -1.78
C GLU A 13 2.90 17.73 -0.75
N ASP A 14 1.71 18.29 -0.92
CA ASP A 14 0.56 18.04 -0.05
C ASP A 14 -0.23 16.77 -0.41
N CYS A 15 0.06 16.13 -1.55
CA CYS A 15 -0.56 14.89 -2.00
C CYS A 15 -0.20 13.73 -1.07
N LEU A 16 -1.18 12.87 -0.76
CA LEU A 16 -0.95 11.70 0.09
C LEU A 16 0.02 10.68 -0.54
N LEU A 17 0.14 10.64 -1.87
CA LEU A 17 1.15 9.82 -2.56
C LEU A 17 2.58 10.30 -2.29
N THR A 18 2.80 11.59 -2.08
CA THR A 18 4.12 12.16 -1.75
C THR A 18 4.38 12.14 -0.24
N LYS A 19 3.37 12.47 0.57
CA LYS A 19 3.50 12.53 2.03
C LYS A 19 3.79 11.18 2.67
N GLY A 20 3.22 10.10 2.13
CA GLY A 20 3.33 8.79 2.75
C GLY A 20 2.31 8.53 3.84
N ILE A 21 2.18 7.25 4.17
CA ILE A 21 1.62 6.78 5.42
C ILE A 21 2.72 5.96 6.09
N ASP A 22 3.40 6.55 7.08
CA ASP A 22 4.39 5.86 7.88
C ASP A 22 4.05 5.99 9.36
N VAL A 23 3.84 4.85 10.02
CA VAL A 23 3.42 4.80 11.43
C VAL A 23 4.55 5.27 12.33
N ARG A 24 5.83 5.09 11.97
CA ARG A 24 6.96 5.61 12.76
C ARG A 24 6.96 7.14 12.78
N ASP A 25 6.75 7.76 11.61
CA ASP A 25 6.61 9.21 11.50
C ASP A 25 5.42 9.70 12.32
N LEU A 26 4.28 9.00 12.22
CA LEU A 26 3.08 9.32 12.98
C LEU A 26 3.32 9.24 14.49
N VAL A 27 3.97 8.19 15.00
CA VAL A 27 4.26 8.04 16.44
C VAL A 27 5.27 9.06 16.93
N GLY A 28 6.24 9.46 16.09
CA GLY A 28 7.18 10.53 16.39
C GLY A 28 6.48 11.88 16.60
N ILE A 29 5.40 12.14 15.85
CA ILE A 29 4.63 13.38 15.91
C ILE A 29 3.46 13.31 16.91
N ARG A 30 2.86 12.12 17.09
CA ARG A 30 1.66 11.84 17.89
C ARG A 30 1.90 10.60 18.75
N LYS A 31 2.35 10.79 19.99
CA LYS A 31 2.58 9.66 20.91
C LYS A 31 1.28 8.88 21.19
N GLU A 32 0.14 9.56 21.12
CA GLU A 32 -1.20 9.01 21.30
C GLU A 32 -1.74 8.23 20.10
N ALA A 33 -1.08 8.29 18.92
CA ALA A 33 -1.49 7.52 17.74
C ALA A 33 -1.27 6.01 17.89
N LEU A 34 -0.61 5.57 18.98
CA LEU A 34 -0.33 4.18 19.28
C LEU A 34 -0.65 3.89 20.75
N LEU A 35 -1.70 3.11 20.97
CA LEU A 35 -2.12 2.65 22.29
C LEU A 35 -1.73 1.19 22.48
N TYR A 36 -0.85 0.93 23.46
CA TYR A 36 -0.52 -0.43 23.88
C TYR A 36 -1.54 -0.94 24.89
N VAL A 37 -1.99 -2.17 24.68
CA VAL A 37 -2.89 -2.85 25.60
C VAL A 37 -2.26 -4.19 25.98
N GLN A 38 -2.17 -4.44 27.28
CA GLN A 38 -1.73 -5.74 27.78
C GLN A 38 -2.90 -6.73 27.66
N PRO A 39 -2.71 -7.87 26.97
CA PRO A 39 -3.81 -8.79 26.75
C PRO A 39 -4.15 -9.60 28.01
N CYS A 40 -5.34 -10.20 28.01
CA CYS A 40 -5.84 -11.06 29.10
C CYS A 40 -4.91 -12.26 29.35
N THR A 41 -5.08 -12.92 30.49
CA THR A 41 -4.20 -13.99 31.03
C THR A 41 -3.86 -15.12 30.04
N SER A 42 -4.71 -15.37 29.04
CA SER A 42 -4.52 -16.37 27.98
C SER A 42 -3.47 -16.01 26.92
N GLU A 43 -3.04 -14.75 26.82
CA GLU A 43 -2.00 -14.29 25.87
C GLU A 43 -0.78 -13.69 26.60
N ARG A 44 -0.46 -14.24 27.78
CA ARG A 44 0.64 -13.77 28.62
C ARG A 44 1.95 -13.68 27.84
N GLY A 45 2.55 -12.49 27.81
CA GLY A 45 3.82 -12.21 27.11
C GLY A 45 3.65 -11.68 25.68
N LYS A 46 2.42 -11.49 25.19
CA LYS A 46 2.14 -10.80 23.93
C LYS A 46 1.68 -9.37 24.16
N LEU A 47 1.78 -8.55 23.12
CA LEU A 47 1.30 -7.18 23.08
C LEU A 47 0.16 -7.02 22.07
N MET A 48 -0.77 -6.12 22.41
CA MET A 48 -1.76 -5.59 21.50
C MET A 48 -1.52 -4.09 21.29
N ALA A 49 -1.78 -3.62 20.08
CA ALA A 49 -1.72 -2.21 19.72
C ALA A 49 -2.93 -1.78 18.89
N ASP A 50 -3.49 -0.64 19.27
CA ASP A 50 -4.42 0.14 18.46
C ASP A 50 -3.64 1.33 17.86
N ILE A 51 -3.66 1.48 16.53
CA ILE A 51 -2.94 2.51 15.77
C ILE A 51 -3.97 3.36 15.00
N GLU A 52 -3.81 4.68 15.02
CA GLU A 52 -4.65 5.61 14.26
C GLU A 52 -3.84 6.35 13.19
N LEU A 53 -4.13 6.05 11.91
CA LEU A 53 -3.43 6.67 10.78
C LEU A 53 -3.84 8.13 10.52
N THR A 54 -4.98 8.55 11.04
CA THR A 54 -5.56 9.90 10.91
C THR A 54 -5.99 10.43 12.27
N ARG A 55 -6.26 11.73 12.37
CA ARG A 55 -6.85 12.36 13.57
C ARG A 55 -8.37 12.37 13.54
N GLU A 56 -8.96 12.21 12.37
CA GLU A 56 -10.40 12.33 12.15
C GLU A 56 -11.09 10.99 12.37
N ILE A 57 -11.73 10.82 13.52
CA ILE A 57 -12.37 9.57 13.95
C ILE A 57 -13.46 9.11 12.97
N ASP A 58 -14.19 10.06 12.37
CA ASP A 58 -15.29 9.82 11.42
C ASP A 58 -14.88 9.93 9.94
N SER A 59 -13.59 10.03 9.66
CA SER A 59 -13.13 10.16 8.28
C SER A 59 -13.35 8.87 7.48
N ARG A 60 -13.70 9.03 6.20
CA ARG A 60 -13.59 7.96 5.19
C ARG A 60 -12.15 7.90 4.70
N PHE A 61 -11.23 7.59 5.61
CA PHE A 61 -9.79 7.64 5.31
C PHE A 61 -9.37 6.58 4.28
N LEU A 62 -10.01 5.41 4.27
CA LEU A 62 -9.78 4.36 3.29
C LEU A 62 -11.05 4.15 2.46
N ASP A 63 -10.85 4.04 1.15
CA ASP A 63 -11.85 3.47 0.26
C ASP A 63 -11.95 1.96 0.49
N ALA A 64 -13.15 1.49 0.84
CA ALA A 64 -13.35 0.11 1.28
C ALA A 64 -13.24 -0.90 0.13
N GLU A 65 -13.68 -0.54 -1.07
CA GLU A 65 -13.60 -1.38 -2.27
C GLU A 65 -12.12 -1.57 -2.66
N LYS A 66 -11.37 -0.47 -2.76
CA LYS A 66 -9.93 -0.50 -3.03
C LYS A 66 -9.19 -1.26 -1.95
N LEU A 67 -9.49 -1.02 -0.67
CA LEU A 67 -8.88 -1.77 0.43
C LEU A 67 -9.05 -3.28 0.24
N CYS A 68 -10.28 -3.75 -0.01
CA CYS A 68 -10.53 -5.17 -0.19
C CYS A 68 -9.85 -5.73 -1.45
N SER A 69 -9.82 -4.97 -2.55
CA SER A 69 -9.11 -5.35 -3.77
C SER A 69 -7.61 -5.56 -3.51
N LEU A 70 -6.94 -4.59 -2.86
CA LEU A 70 -5.51 -4.66 -2.53
C LEU A 70 -5.18 -5.87 -1.66
N LEU A 71 -5.99 -6.14 -0.63
CA LEU A 71 -5.77 -7.27 0.26
C LEU A 71 -5.98 -8.62 -0.45
N ARG A 72 -6.90 -8.70 -1.42
CA ARG A 72 -7.14 -9.92 -2.21
C ARG A 72 -5.95 -10.26 -3.12
N VAL A 73 -5.26 -9.26 -3.67
CA VAL A 73 -4.02 -9.48 -4.45
C VAL A 73 -2.97 -10.19 -3.58
N HIS A 74 -2.84 -9.79 -2.32
CA HIS A 74 -1.91 -10.39 -1.36
C HIS A 74 -2.46 -11.58 -0.57
N ARG A 75 -3.62 -12.14 -0.95
CA ARG A 75 -4.34 -13.15 -0.13
C ARG A 75 -3.49 -14.34 0.31
N HIS A 76 -2.54 -14.79 -0.50
CA HIS A 76 -1.72 -15.97 -0.21
C HIS A 76 -0.67 -15.73 0.89
N ARG A 77 -0.41 -14.47 1.25
CA ARG A 77 0.45 -14.10 2.39
C ARG A 77 -0.32 -14.05 3.71
N PHE A 78 -1.65 -14.13 3.65
CA PHE A 78 -2.53 -13.96 4.78
C PHE A 78 -3.30 -15.25 5.06
N ALA A 79 -3.37 -15.65 6.32
CA ALA A 79 -4.37 -16.60 6.78
C ALA A 79 -5.65 -15.85 7.14
N ASP A 80 -6.79 -16.52 7.03
CA ASP A 80 -8.09 -16.04 7.53
C ASP A 80 -8.51 -14.64 7.02
N LEU A 81 -8.10 -14.24 5.81
CA LEU A 81 -8.46 -12.95 5.22
C LEU A 81 -10.00 -12.86 5.03
N ARG A 82 -10.61 -11.90 5.72
CA ARG A 82 -12.02 -11.51 5.57
C ARG A 82 -12.07 -10.01 5.35
N CYS A 83 -12.71 -9.56 4.29
CA CYS A 83 -12.87 -8.13 3.99
C CYS A 83 -14.33 -7.83 3.67
N SER A 84 -14.90 -6.81 4.33
CA SER A 84 -16.27 -6.36 4.12
C SER A 84 -16.25 -4.89 3.71
N GLU A 85 -16.64 -4.63 2.47
CA GLU A 85 -16.74 -3.29 1.89
C GLU A 85 -17.85 -2.48 2.59
N ALA A 86 -19.01 -3.12 2.85
CA ALA A 86 -20.15 -2.52 3.54
C ALA A 86 -19.83 -2.09 4.98
N LEU A 87 -19.12 -2.93 5.74
CA LEU A 87 -18.71 -2.61 7.10
C LEU A 87 -17.43 -1.74 7.14
N GLY A 88 -16.71 -1.64 6.04
CA GLY A 88 -15.42 -0.96 5.97
C GLY A 88 -14.39 -1.58 6.92
N VAL A 89 -14.34 -2.91 7.00
CA VAL A 89 -13.39 -3.62 7.87
C VAL A 89 -12.76 -4.80 7.15
N ALA A 90 -11.46 -4.96 7.34
CA ALA A 90 -10.72 -6.13 6.96
C ALA A 90 -10.09 -6.78 8.20
N LYS A 91 -10.09 -8.12 8.24
CA LYS A 91 -9.42 -8.93 9.24
C LYS A 91 -8.56 -9.96 8.54
N LEU A 92 -7.33 -10.14 9.01
CA LEU A 92 -6.40 -11.11 8.46
C LEU A 92 -5.40 -11.54 9.52
N ARG A 93 -4.76 -12.68 9.29
CA ARG A 93 -3.63 -13.13 10.09
C ARG A 93 -2.36 -13.12 9.25
N TRP A 94 -1.34 -12.40 9.70
CA TRP A 94 -0.06 -12.31 8.99
C TRP A 94 1.09 -12.60 9.94
N GLY A 95 1.92 -13.57 9.58
CA GLY A 95 2.99 -14.05 10.44
C GLY A 95 2.49 -14.54 11.81
N GLY A 96 1.25 -14.98 11.96
CA GLY A 96 0.70 -15.37 13.27
C GLY A 96 0.26 -14.19 14.17
N ARG A 97 0.09 -12.99 13.60
CA ARG A 97 -0.49 -11.83 14.27
C ARG A 97 -1.88 -11.57 13.69
N ASP A 98 -2.85 -11.33 14.55
CA ASP A 98 -4.20 -10.96 14.13
C ASP A 98 -4.25 -9.44 13.88
N ILE A 99 -4.63 -9.07 12.65
CA ILE A 99 -4.63 -7.69 12.17
C ILE A 99 -6.05 -7.33 11.75
N SER A 100 -6.56 -6.21 12.26
CA SER A 100 -7.81 -5.61 11.80
C SER A 100 -7.56 -4.21 11.24
N ILE A 101 -8.09 -3.92 10.06
CA ILE A 101 -7.96 -2.64 9.37
C ILE A 101 -9.37 -2.07 9.20
N PHE A 102 -9.57 -0.82 9.59
CA PHE A 102 -10.87 -0.15 9.56
C PHE A 102 -10.84 1.02 8.57
N ARG A 103 -11.98 1.31 7.93
CA ARG A 103 -12.13 2.36 6.92
C ARG A 103 -11.72 3.76 7.38
N ASN A 104 -11.73 4.01 8.68
CA ASN A 104 -11.32 5.27 9.27
C ASN A 104 -9.81 5.35 9.54
N GLY A 105 -9.01 4.41 9.02
CA GLY A 105 -7.56 4.39 9.19
C GLY A 105 -7.11 3.82 10.53
N LYS A 106 -7.99 3.22 11.33
CA LYS A 106 -7.58 2.47 12.52
C LYS A 106 -6.98 1.11 12.10
N ILE A 107 -5.85 0.75 12.70
CA ILE A 107 -5.24 -0.58 12.58
C ILE A 107 -5.13 -1.18 13.99
N LYS A 108 -5.58 -2.41 14.17
CA LYS A 108 -5.37 -3.18 15.40
C LYS A 108 -4.43 -4.34 15.11
N ILE A 109 -3.41 -4.52 15.94
CA ILE A 109 -2.45 -5.61 15.86
C ILE A 109 -2.48 -6.33 17.20
N GLN A 110 -2.69 -7.65 17.16
CA GLN A 110 -2.69 -8.51 18.34
C GLN A 110 -1.58 -9.56 18.21
N GLN A 111 -1.22 -10.17 19.35
CA GLN A 111 -0.25 -11.26 19.43
C GLN A 111 1.18 -10.90 19.00
N ALA A 112 1.55 -9.62 19.07
CA ALA A 112 2.91 -9.18 18.81
C ALA A 112 3.85 -9.53 19.99
N MET A 113 5.13 -9.76 19.70
CA MET A 113 6.14 -10.07 20.71
C MET A 113 6.58 -8.83 21.48
N ASP A 114 6.77 -7.73 20.77
CA ASP A 114 7.32 -6.49 21.31
C ASP A 114 6.87 -5.28 20.49
N ARG A 115 7.32 -4.10 20.92
CA ARG A 115 7.03 -2.81 20.30
C ARG A 115 7.64 -2.67 18.91
N GLU A 116 8.84 -3.19 18.70
CA GLU A 116 9.55 -3.07 17.42
C GLU A 116 8.82 -3.86 16.33
N GLU A 117 8.35 -5.04 16.67
CA GLU A 117 7.50 -5.85 15.82
C GLU A 117 6.19 -5.14 15.47
N ILE A 118 5.50 -4.55 16.45
CA ILE A 118 4.27 -3.78 16.19
C ILE A 118 4.54 -2.69 15.14
N LEU A 119 5.62 -1.92 15.30
CA LEU A 119 5.96 -0.85 14.36
C LEU A 119 6.32 -1.39 12.97
N ARG A 120 7.04 -2.52 12.89
CA ARG A 120 7.38 -3.17 11.62
C ARG A 120 6.14 -3.65 10.88
N VAL A 121 5.25 -4.36 11.57
CA VAL A 121 3.99 -4.87 11.00
C VAL A 121 3.07 -3.71 10.62
N ALA A 122 2.94 -2.70 11.49
CA ALA A 122 2.13 -1.52 11.23
C ALA A 122 2.60 -0.75 10.00
N ASN A 123 3.91 -0.53 9.84
CA ASN A 123 4.45 0.14 8.65
C ASN A 123 4.16 -0.65 7.37
N ALA A 124 4.45 -1.96 7.38
CA ALA A 124 4.17 -2.80 6.22
C ALA A 124 2.67 -2.81 5.85
N VAL A 125 1.77 -2.99 6.83
CA VAL A 125 0.32 -2.94 6.60
C VAL A 125 -0.12 -1.56 6.11
N SER A 126 0.40 -0.48 6.70
CA SER A 126 0.04 0.90 6.30
C SER A 126 0.45 1.20 4.86
N ARG A 127 1.60 0.69 4.41
CA ARG A 127 2.08 0.79 3.02
C ARG A 127 1.25 -0.06 2.07
N LEU A 128 0.90 -1.27 2.46
CA LEU A 128 0.04 -2.16 1.67
C LEU A 128 -1.33 -1.50 1.37
N ILE A 129 -1.92 -0.84 2.35
CA ILE A 129 -3.24 -0.20 2.19
C ILE A 129 -3.16 1.24 1.68
N TRP A 130 -1.96 1.76 1.43
CA TRP A 130 -1.75 3.17 1.08
C TRP A 130 -2.48 3.55 -0.20
N ALA A 131 -2.49 2.69 -1.22
CA ALA A 131 -3.24 2.90 -2.46
C ALA A 131 -4.75 3.12 -2.24
N ALA A 132 -5.34 2.57 -1.17
CA ALA A 132 -6.75 2.75 -0.83
C ALA A 132 -7.02 3.99 0.03
N ALA A 133 -5.98 4.65 0.55
CA ALA A 133 -6.17 5.84 1.35
C ALA A 133 -6.67 7.02 0.51
N VAL A 134 -7.61 7.79 1.05
CA VAL A 134 -8.22 8.93 0.38
C VAL A 134 -7.33 10.15 0.55
N CYS A 135 -6.91 10.74 -0.56
CA CYS A 135 -6.05 11.91 -0.56
C CYS A 135 -6.84 13.17 -0.21
N GLY A 136 -6.44 13.88 0.84
CA GLY A 136 -7.10 15.12 1.27
C GLY A 136 -7.06 16.27 0.26
N VAL A 137 -6.19 16.20 -0.76
CA VAL A 137 -6.09 17.23 -1.81
C VAL A 137 -7.16 17.03 -2.89
N CYS A 138 -7.31 15.80 -3.39
CA CYS A 138 -8.19 15.52 -4.53
C CYS A 138 -9.51 14.84 -4.15
N GLY A 139 -9.59 14.22 -2.97
CA GLY A 139 -10.75 13.44 -2.52
C GLY A 139 -10.80 12.00 -3.08
N GLU A 140 -9.79 11.60 -3.84
CA GLU A 140 -9.71 10.30 -4.50
C GLU A 140 -8.75 9.34 -3.77
N PRO A 141 -8.92 8.02 -3.91
CA PRO A 141 -7.92 7.04 -3.50
C PRO A 141 -6.53 7.36 -4.08
N VAL A 142 -5.47 7.12 -3.32
CA VAL A 142 -4.08 7.38 -3.71
C VAL A 142 -3.70 6.69 -5.02
N ILE A 143 -4.28 5.52 -5.32
CA ILE A 143 -4.04 4.87 -6.61
C ILE A 143 -4.46 5.73 -7.82
N ASN A 144 -5.51 6.55 -7.68
CA ASN A 144 -5.93 7.52 -8.69
C ASN A 144 -5.01 8.75 -8.75
N CYS A 145 -4.29 9.05 -7.67
CA CYS A 145 -3.20 10.04 -7.71
C CYS A 145 -2.03 9.49 -8.52
N ALA A 146 -1.61 8.26 -8.23
CA ALA A 146 -0.48 7.60 -8.90
C ALA A 146 -0.69 7.45 -10.42
N SER A 147 -1.91 7.13 -10.85
CA SER A 147 -2.25 7.05 -12.29
C SER A 147 -2.42 8.40 -12.97
N GLY A 148 -2.53 9.50 -12.20
CA GLY A 148 -2.89 10.82 -12.70
C GLY A 148 -4.39 11.03 -12.93
N ASN A 149 -5.22 10.01 -12.76
CA ASN A 149 -6.66 10.07 -13.02
C ASN A 149 -7.43 11.03 -12.08
N CYS A 150 -6.85 11.41 -10.94
CA CYS A 150 -7.46 12.40 -10.05
C CYS A 150 -7.45 13.84 -10.59
N GLY A 151 -6.67 14.14 -11.64
CA GLY A 151 -6.61 15.45 -12.29
C GLY A 151 -6.04 16.62 -11.47
N LYS A 152 -5.67 16.41 -10.21
CA LYS A 152 -5.26 17.50 -9.28
C LYS A 152 -3.86 17.34 -8.69
N CYS A 153 -3.39 16.10 -8.50
CA CYS A 153 -2.17 15.83 -7.72
C CYS A 153 -0.89 15.75 -8.55
N ARG A 154 -0.99 15.34 -9.81
CA ARG A 154 0.15 15.19 -10.72
C ARG A 154 0.59 16.56 -11.23
N LEU A 155 1.89 16.80 -11.24
CA LEU A 155 2.53 17.99 -11.78
C LEU A 155 3.07 17.70 -13.20
N PRO A 156 3.26 18.72 -14.05
CA PRO A 156 3.78 18.52 -15.41
C PRO A 156 5.26 18.09 -15.45
N GLU A 157 6.02 18.35 -14.38
CA GLU A 157 7.43 17.97 -14.29
C GLU A 157 7.63 16.48 -14.03
N GLU A 158 8.77 15.97 -14.49
CA GLU A 158 9.23 14.62 -14.22
C GLU A 158 10.59 14.64 -13.52
N THR A 159 10.95 13.55 -12.85
CA THR A 159 12.24 13.38 -12.20
C THR A 159 12.79 12.00 -12.49
N ALA A 160 14.08 11.93 -12.82
CA ALA A 160 14.79 10.66 -12.92
C ALA A 160 15.14 10.17 -11.51
N VAL A 161 14.87 8.90 -11.23
CA VAL A 161 15.22 8.22 -9.98
C VAL A 161 16.09 7.02 -10.33
N ASP A 162 17.25 6.91 -9.69
CA ASP A 162 18.10 5.74 -9.79
C ASP A 162 17.53 4.63 -8.90
N VAL A 163 17.13 3.52 -9.51
CA VAL A 163 16.54 2.38 -8.79
C VAL A 163 17.58 1.31 -8.42
N SER A 164 18.84 1.44 -8.87
CA SER A 164 19.88 0.42 -8.68
C SER A 164 20.25 0.20 -7.20
N GLY A 165 20.14 1.25 -6.37
CA GLY A 165 20.41 1.20 -4.93
C GLY A 165 19.20 0.89 -4.05
N ILE A 166 18.01 0.69 -4.63
CA ILE A 166 16.78 0.50 -3.86
C ILE A 166 16.63 -0.98 -3.49
N LEU A 167 16.46 -1.25 -2.19
CA LEU A 167 16.25 -2.60 -1.69
C LEU A 167 14.98 -3.20 -2.31
N GLY A 168 15.09 -4.36 -2.95
CA GLY A 168 13.97 -5.04 -3.58
C GLY A 168 13.61 -4.53 -4.98
N SER A 169 14.43 -3.67 -5.60
CA SER A 169 14.22 -3.17 -6.97
C SER A 169 13.99 -4.27 -8.02
N GLU A 170 14.51 -5.47 -7.80
CA GLU A 170 14.22 -6.66 -8.61
C GLU A 170 12.71 -6.96 -8.74
N LEU A 171 11.92 -6.73 -7.68
CA LEU A 171 10.47 -6.91 -7.73
C LEU A 171 9.80 -5.90 -8.67
N LEU A 172 10.29 -4.66 -8.70
CA LEU A 172 9.81 -3.64 -9.65
C LEU A 172 10.16 -4.05 -11.08
N ARG A 173 11.39 -4.51 -11.34
CA ARG A 173 11.82 -4.96 -12.66
C ARG A 173 10.98 -6.11 -13.17
N GLN A 174 10.79 -7.14 -12.34
CA GLN A 174 9.92 -8.26 -12.68
C GLN A 174 8.49 -7.78 -12.96
N GLY A 175 7.96 -6.87 -12.16
CA GLY A 175 6.62 -6.34 -12.37
C GLY A 175 6.48 -5.52 -13.66
N HIS A 176 7.51 -4.75 -14.04
CA HIS A 176 7.55 -4.07 -15.34
C HIS A 176 7.64 -5.06 -16.50
N ALA A 177 8.49 -6.09 -16.41
CA ALA A 177 8.60 -7.14 -17.41
C ALA A 177 7.29 -7.90 -17.61
N GLU A 178 6.49 -8.09 -16.55
CA GLU A 178 5.14 -8.67 -16.68
C GLU A 178 4.19 -7.79 -17.50
N LEU A 179 4.43 -6.47 -17.59
CA LEU A 179 3.62 -5.54 -18.39
C LEU A 179 4.15 -5.32 -19.81
N GLU A 180 5.41 -5.66 -20.09
CA GLU A 180 6.00 -5.48 -21.41
C GLU A 180 5.23 -6.24 -22.50
N GLY A 181 4.93 -5.53 -23.59
CA GLY A 181 4.18 -6.05 -24.74
C GLY A 181 2.66 -6.21 -24.51
N LEU A 182 2.16 -6.15 -23.28
CA LEU A 182 0.72 -6.32 -23.01
C LEU A 182 -0.13 -5.20 -23.64
N ALA A 183 0.39 -3.97 -23.69
CA ALA A 183 -0.31 -2.86 -24.34
C ALA A 183 -0.40 -3.01 -25.86
N GLU A 184 0.45 -3.82 -26.49
CA GLU A 184 0.46 -4.00 -27.94
C GLU A 184 -0.47 -5.15 -28.35
N GLN A 185 -0.37 -6.28 -27.65
CA GLN A 185 -1.16 -7.47 -27.91
C GLN A 185 -1.60 -8.11 -26.60
N ALA A 186 -2.86 -8.55 -26.51
CA ALA A 186 -3.37 -9.31 -25.36
C ALA A 186 -3.03 -10.80 -25.55
N PRO A 187 -1.96 -11.34 -24.94
CA PRO A 187 -1.70 -12.77 -25.00
C PRO A 187 -2.77 -13.55 -24.22
N PRO A 188 -2.99 -14.84 -24.48
CA PRO A 188 -3.99 -15.65 -23.78
C PRO A 188 -3.87 -15.67 -22.25
N ASP A 189 -2.68 -15.38 -21.71
CA ASP A 189 -2.35 -15.39 -20.29
C ASP A 189 -2.26 -13.98 -19.66
N TYR A 190 -2.70 -12.93 -20.35
CA TYR A 190 -2.53 -11.54 -19.92
C TYR A 190 -3.07 -11.28 -18.50
N GLU A 191 -4.20 -11.89 -18.11
CA GLU A 191 -4.77 -11.74 -16.78
C GLU A 191 -3.83 -12.24 -15.67
N SER A 192 -3.16 -13.37 -15.90
CA SER A 192 -2.18 -13.95 -14.97
C SER A 192 -0.98 -13.01 -14.81
N ARG A 193 -0.48 -12.46 -15.93
CA ARG A 193 0.62 -11.49 -15.94
C ARG A 193 0.24 -10.20 -15.20
N LEU A 194 -0.96 -9.67 -15.43
CA LEU A 194 -1.49 -8.52 -14.68
C LEU A 194 -1.57 -8.83 -13.17
N GLN A 195 -2.12 -9.98 -12.78
CA GLN A 195 -2.16 -10.36 -11.35
C GLN A 195 -0.78 -10.47 -10.72
N ARG A 196 0.19 -11.04 -11.45
CA ARG A 196 1.57 -11.14 -10.99
C ARG A 196 2.22 -9.76 -10.85
N ALA A 197 2.03 -8.87 -11.81
CA ALA A 197 2.51 -7.49 -11.75
C ALA A 197 1.93 -6.74 -10.53
N ARG A 198 0.61 -6.87 -10.26
CA ARG A 198 -0.03 -6.28 -9.06
C ARG A 198 0.60 -6.80 -7.78
N PHE A 199 0.81 -8.12 -7.70
CA PHE A 199 1.43 -8.73 -6.54
C PHE A 199 2.85 -8.21 -6.33
N LEU A 200 3.68 -8.17 -7.37
CA LEU A 200 5.05 -7.69 -7.29
C LEU A 200 5.11 -6.22 -6.87
N ALA A 201 4.25 -5.37 -7.44
CA ALA A 201 4.14 -3.96 -7.11
C ALA A 201 3.78 -3.72 -5.63
N LEU A 202 2.76 -4.43 -5.14
CA LEU A 202 2.33 -4.33 -3.74
C LEU A 202 3.33 -4.99 -2.78
N HIS A 203 3.96 -6.09 -3.18
CA HIS A 203 4.99 -6.74 -2.37
C HIS A 203 6.18 -5.81 -2.18
N PHE A 204 6.65 -5.19 -3.25
CA PHE A 204 7.68 -4.16 -3.19
C PHE A 204 7.27 -2.99 -2.27
N THR A 205 6.05 -2.45 -2.46
CA THR A 205 5.53 -1.34 -1.64
C THR A 205 5.54 -1.67 -0.14
N MET A 206 5.18 -2.91 0.21
CA MET A 206 5.08 -3.39 1.58
C MET A 206 6.45 -3.62 2.24
N GLU A 207 7.39 -4.23 1.52
CA GLU A 207 8.69 -4.66 2.07
C GLU A 207 9.77 -3.55 2.02
N THR A 208 9.60 -2.56 1.15
CA THR A 208 10.56 -1.47 1.00
C THR A 208 10.66 -0.63 2.28
N PRO A 209 11.84 -0.42 2.87
CA PRO A 209 11.97 0.24 4.17
C PRO A 209 11.58 1.72 4.18
N ARG A 210 11.78 2.42 3.06
CA ARG A 210 11.56 3.86 2.92
C ARG A 210 10.25 4.13 2.19
N LYS A 211 9.46 5.08 2.71
CA LYS A 211 8.20 5.45 2.07
C LYS A 211 8.40 6.10 0.71
N GLU A 212 9.50 6.83 0.52
CA GLU A 212 9.82 7.50 -0.75
C GLU A 212 10.02 6.47 -1.86
N ASP A 213 10.71 5.37 -1.55
CA ASP A 213 10.96 4.27 -2.47
C ASP A 213 9.67 3.46 -2.71
N ALA A 214 8.86 3.25 -1.67
CA ALA A 214 7.59 2.51 -1.77
C ALA A 214 6.59 3.15 -2.77
N VAL A 215 6.69 4.46 -3.04
CA VAL A 215 5.91 5.13 -4.09
C VAL A 215 6.10 4.46 -5.46
N LEU A 216 7.28 3.92 -5.76
CA LEU A 216 7.54 3.24 -7.03
C LEU A 216 6.62 2.04 -7.24
N GLY A 217 6.34 1.29 -6.17
CA GLY A 217 5.40 0.17 -6.23
C GLY A 217 3.96 0.64 -6.46
N LEU A 218 3.56 1.77 -5.88
CA LEU A 218 2.24 2.36 -6.14
C LEU A 218 2.11 2.88 -7.57
N LEU A 219 3.17 3.46 -8.13
CA LEU A 219 3.21 3.90 -9.53
C LEU A 219 3.14 2.72 -10.49
N LEU A 220 3.87 1.64 -10.20
CA LEU A 220 3.76 0.40 -10.96
C LEU A 220 2.35 -0.17 -10.88
N LEU A 221 1.75 -0.22 -9.69
CA LEU A 221 0.36 -0.69 -9.52
C LEU A 221 -0.64 0.14 -10.35
N ALA A 222 -0.48 1.47 -10.36
CA ALA A 222 -1.28 2.36 -11.19
C ALA A 222 -1.10 2.06 -12.69
N LYS A 223 0.13 1.76 -13.12
CA LYS A 223 0.40 1.36 -14.50
C LYS A 223 -0.28 0.04 -14.86
N VAL A 224 -0.31 -0.93 -13.94
CA VAL A 224 -1.06 -2.19 -14.16
C VAL A 224 -2.54 -1.91 -14.42
N ASP A 225 -3.17 -1.05 -13.60
CA ASP A 225 -4.58 -0.69 -13.76
C ASP A 225 -4.87 0.05 -15.09
N GLN A 226 -3.93 0.91 -15.54
CA GLN A 226 -4.02 1.55 -16.86
C GLN A 226 -3.97 0.53 -18.00
N VAL A 227 -3.00 -0.40 -17.97
CA VAL A 227 -2.86 -1.44 -19.02
C VAL A 227 -4.10 -2.34 -19.05
N GLU A 228 -4.63 -2.73 -17.89
CA GLU A 228 -5.87 -3.52 -17.84
C GLU A 228 -7.06 -2.77 -18.45
N ALA A 229 -7.20 -1.47 -18.16
CA ALA A 229 -8.27 -0.64 -18.74
C ALA A 229 -8.14 -0.51 -20.26
N GLU A 230 -6.92 -0.32 -20.78
CA GLU A 230 -6.65 -0.29 -22.22
C GLU A 230 -7.00 -1.61 -22.90
N LEU A 231 -6.69 -2.73 -22.27
CA LEU A 231 -7.02 -4.07 -22.78
C LEU A 231 -8.52 -4.34 -22.80
N LYS A 232 -9.28 -3.91 -21.78
CA LYS A 232 -10.73 -4.09 -21.69
C LYS A 232 -11.53 -3.23 -22.68
N ASN A 233 -10.95 -2.15 -23.19
CA ASN A 233 -11.60 -1.23 -24.12
C ASN A 233 -11.36 -1.60 -25.61
N ARG A 234 -10.63 -2.68 -25.90
CA ARG A 234 -10.40 -3.22 -27.25
C ARG A 234 -11.37 -4.34 -27.56
#